data_AF-A0A1M3BNH6-F1
#
_entry.id   AF-A0A1M3BNH6-F1
#
_cell.length_a   1.000
_cell.length_b   1.000
_cell.length_c   1.000
_cell.angle_alpha   90.00
_cell.angle_beta   90.00
_cell.angle_gamma   90.00
#
_symmetry.space_group_name_H-M   'P 1'
#
loop_
_entity.id
_entity.type
_entity.pdbx_description
1 polymer ?
#
loop_
_entity_poly.entity_id
_entity_poly.type
_entity_poly.pdbx_seq_one_letter_code
_entity_poly.pdbx_strand_id
1 'polypeptide(L)'
;MPESDHHRTPTVSEAVRDAAALVDPGDGDDAIMALYEIYEDDDRPVTAVEDLAGTLVATAEGIDPEGDDGAVLATAAAAAWIGMHPRDRNEDHEADHVLREATRAAFGKDFPSQVRDFLSARGISH
;
A
#
# COMPACT_ATOMS: atom_id res chain seq x y z
N MET A 1 14.07 -5.48 27.24
CA MET A 1 14.04 -4.70 25.99
C MET A 1 13.83 -5.72 24.89
N PRO A 2 12.70 -5.80 24.19
CA PRO A 2 12.64 -6.69 23.04
C PRO A 2 13.48 -6.05 21.94
N GLU A 3 14.38 -6.84 21.39
CA GLU A 3 15.13 -6.52 20.17
C GLU A 3 14.10 -6.25 19.08
N SER A 4 14.06 -5.03 18.58
CA SER A 4 13.28 -4.71 17.39
C SER A 4 13.76 -5.61 16.26
N ASP A 5 12.92 -6.54 15.84
CA ASP A 5 13.16 -7.58 14.86
C ASP A 5 13.18 -6.95 13.45
N HIS A 6 14.13 -6.03 13.24
CA HIS A 6 14.27 -5.15 12.06
C HIS A 6 14.60 -5.90 10.76
N HIS A 7 14.52 -7.24 10.72
CA HIS A 7 14.86 -8.09 9.57
C HIS A 7 13.82 -9.20 9.30
N ARG A 8 12.71 -9.24 10.04
CA ARG A 8 11.65 -10.20 9.76
C ARG A 8 10.83 -9.76 8.54
N THR A 9 10.57 -10.70 7.63
CA THR A 9 9.60 -10.50 6.54
C THR A 9 8.24 -10.13 7.13
N PRO A 10 7.65 -8.98 6.77
CA PRO A 10 6.37 -8.54 7.31
C PRO A 10 5.24 -9.49 6.90
N THR A 11 4.18 -9.51 7.70
CA THR A 11 2.93 -10.14 7.29
C THR A 11 2.16 -9.26 6.31
N VAL A 12 1.16 -9.83 5.64
CA VAL A 12 0.24 -9.05 4.80
C VAL A 12 -0.49 -8.01 5.65
N SER A 13 -0.97 -8.40 6.83
CA SER A 13 -1.63 -7.49 7.78
C SER A 13 -0.75 -6.30 8.17
N GLU A 14 0.52 -6.54 8.50
CA GLU A 14 1.48 -5.49 8.83
C GLU A 14 1.72 -4.53 7.65
N ALA A 15 1.89 -5.08 6.45
CA ALA A 15 2.15 -4.27 5.26
C ALA A 15 0.97 -3.39 4.88
N VAL A 16 -0.26 -3.93 4.96
CA VAL A 16 -1.50 -3.17 4.68
C VAL A 16 -1.72 -2.09 5.73
N ARG A 17 -1.50 -2.42 7.00
CA ARG A 17 -1.59 -1.45 8.11
C ARG A 17 -0.65 -0.26 7.92
N ASP A 18 0.60 -0.53 7.60
CA ASP A 18 1.60 0.54 7.47
C ASP A 18 1.32 1.39 6.22
N ALA A 19 0.83 0.79 5.14
CA ALA A 19 0.40 1.53 3.95
C ALA A 19 -0.82 2.41 4.20
N ALA A 20 -1.82 1.92 4.95
CA ALA A 20 -3.00 2.69 5.32
C ALA A 20 -2.60 3.92 6.14
N ALA A 21 -1.75 3.74 7.16
CA ALA A 21 -1.24 4.84 7.98
C ALA A 21 -0.38 5.85 7.16
N LEU A 22 0.28 5.40 6.10
CA LEU A 22 1.06 6.25 5.19
C LEU A 22 0.16 7.12 4.30
N VAL A 23 -0.89 6.52 3.74
CA VAL A 23 -1.78 7.17 2.78
C VAL A 23 -2.81 8.04 3.49
N ASP A 24 -3.46 7.49 4.51
CA ASP A 24 -4.52 8.12 5.27
C ASP A 24 -4.22 8.09 6.78
N PRO A 25 -3.31 8.96 7.27
CA PRO A 25 -2.97 9.03 8.69
C PRO A 25 -4.11 9.52 9.60
N GLY A 26 -5.22 9.97 9.00
CA GLY A 26 -6.38 10.49 9.72
C GLY A 26 -7.55 9.51 9.84
N ASP A 27 -7.43 8.31 9.25
CA ASP A 27 -8.49 7.30 9.17
C ASP A 27 -9.82 7.90 8.65
N GLY A 28 -9.74 8.73 7.60
CA GLY A 28 -10.87 9.45 6.99
C GLY A 28 -11.38 8.83 5.69
N ASP A 29 -10.68 7.85 5.14
CA ASP A 29 -11.00 7.19 3.87
C ASP A 29 -11.60 5.79 4.11
N ASP A 30 -12.91 5.67 3.85
CA ASP A 30 -13.66 4.43 4.08
C ASP A 30 -13.17 3.26 3.21
N ALA A 31 -12.66 3.53 2.00
CA ALA A 31 -12.19 2.48 1.09
C ALA A 31 -10.84 1.92 1.57
N ILE A 32 -9.95 2.78 2.07
CA ILE A 32 -8.71 2.35 2.73
C ILE A 32 -9.01 1.56 3.99
N MET A 33 -9.98 2.01 4.79
CA MET A 33 -10.40 1.29 5.99
C MET A 33 -10.91 -0.11 5.65
N ALA A 34 -11.75 -0.24 4.63
CA ALA A 34 -12.23 -1.54 4.15
C ALA A 34 -11.10 -2.46 3.67
N LEU A 35 -10.08 -1.92 2.99
CA LEU A 35 -8.91 -2.68 2.55
C LEU A 35 -8.12 -3.22 3.75
N TYR A 36 -7.93 -2.39 4.78
CA TYR A 36 -7.31 -2.79 6.03
C TYR A 36 -8.10 -3.91 6.73
N GLU A 37 -9.41 -3.75 6.89
CA GLU A 37 -10.27 -4.73 7.58
C GLU A 37 -10.24 -6.11 6.89
N ILE A 38 -10.18 -6.15 5.55
CA ILE A 38 -10.09 -7.42 4.81
C ILE A 38 -8.81 -8.21 5.15
N TYR A 39 -7.71 -7.51 5.42
CA TYR A 39 -6.39 -8.10 5.64
C TYR A 39 -5.91 -8.04 7.10
N GLU A 40 -6.73 -7.54 8.03
CA GLU A 40 -6.30 -7.26 9.41
C GLU A 40 -5.75 -8.49 10.14
N ASP A 41 -6.33 -9.66 9.84
CA ASP A 41 -5.97 -10.96 10.44
C ASP A 41 -5.04 -11.80 9.54
N ASP A 42 -4.54 -11.26 8.41
CA ASP A 42 -3.69 -12.00 7.48
C ASP A 42 -2.22 -12.04 7.94
N ASP A 43 -1.95 -12.96 8.86
CA ASP A 43 -0.62 -13.22 9.43
C ASP A 43 0.35 -13.97 8.48
N ARG A 44 -0.06 -14.25 7.23
CA ARG A 44 0.85 -14.88 6.27
C ARG A 44 2.00 -13.91 5.96
N PRO A 45 3.26 -14.39 5.86
CA PRO A 45 4.34 -13.54 5.39
C PRO A 45 4.06 -13.12 3.94
N VAL A 46 4.39 -11.88 3.59
CA VAL A 46 4.17 -11.34 2.23
C VAL A 46 4.81 -12.19 1.12
N THR A 47 5.88 -12.92 1.43
CA THR A 47 6.57 -13.83 0.51
C THR A 47 5.79 -15.13 0.21
N ALA A 48 4.75 -15.44 0.99
CA ALA A 48 3.87 -16.57 0.74
C ALA A 48 2.69 -16.25 -0.19
N VAL A 49 2.50 -14.97 -0.56
CA VAL A 49 1.48 -14.54 -1.51
C VAL A 49 2.11 -14.43 -2.89
N GLU A 50 1.68 -15.28 -3.80
CA GLU A 50 2.03 -15.15 -5.22
C GLU A 50 1.35 -13.89 -5.78
N ASP A 51 2.13 -13.04 -6.45
CA ASP A 51 1.66 -11.74 -6.97
C ASP A 51 0.90 -10.91 -5.92
N LEU A 52 1.61 -10.55 -4.84
CA LEU A 52 1.07 -9.71 -3.77
C LEU A 52 0.48 -8.39 -4.30
N ALA A 53 1.18 -7.73 -5.22
CA ALA A 53 0.72 -6.45 -5.80
C ALA A 53 -0.61 -6.64 -6.55
N GLY A 54 -0.69 -7.62 -7.46
CA GLY A 54 -1.93 -7.91 -8.17
C GLY A 54 -3.07 -8.31 -7.25
N THR A 55 -2.79 -9.09 -6.20
CA THR A 55 -3.79 -9.52 -5.21
C THR A 55 -4.39 -8.34 -4.43
N LEU A 56 -3.54 -7.44 -3.94
CA LEU A 56 -3.97 -6.27 -3.19
C LEU A 56 -4.71 -5.28 -4.09
N VAL A 57 -4.22 -5.04 -5.31
CA VAL A 57 -4.88 -4.17 -6.30
C VAL A 57 -6.25 -4.72 -6.67
N ALA A 58 -6.38 -6.02 -6.93
CA ALA A 58 -7.68 -6.63 -7.26
C ALA A 58 -8.68 -6.53 -6.10
N THR A 59 -8.19 -6.53 -4.85
CA THR A 59 -9.04 -6.31 -3.67
C THR A 59 -9.50 -4.85 -3.62
N ALA A 60 -8.60 -3.90 -3.84
CA ALA A 60 -8.93 -2.48 -3.91
C ALA A 60 -9.96 -2.18 -5.02
N GLU A 61 -9.81 -2.76 -6.21
CA GLU A 61 -10.80 -2.67 -7.30
C GLU A 61 -12.17 -3.29 -6.92
N GLY A 62 -12.19 -4.27 -6.03
CA GLY A 62 -13.43 -4.85 -5.50
C GLY A 62 -14.11 -3.97 -4.46
N ILE A 63 -13.34 -3.16 -3.72
CA ILE A 63 -13.83 -2.21 -2.71
C ILE A 63 -14.39 -0.95 -3.38
N ASP A 64 -13.72 -0.46 -4.43
CA ASP A 64 -14.16 0.64 -5.29
C ASP A 64 -14.42 0.15 -6.72
N PRO A 65 -15.62 -0.42 -7.00
CA PRO A 65 -15.99 -0.88 -8.34
C PRO A 65 -16.16 0.26 -9.35
N GLU A 66 -16.48 1.47 -8.88
CA GLU A 66 -16.58 2.68 -9.71
C GLU A 66 -15.21 3.13 -10.23
N GLY A 67 -14.14 2.83 -9.49
CA GLY A 67 -12.76 3.08 -9.89
C GLY A 67 -12.39 4.56 -9.86
N ASP A 68 -13.04 5.35 -9.01
CA ASP A 68 -12.78 6.78 -8.84
C ASP A 68 -11.90 7.11 -7.63
N ASP A 69 -11.61 6.11 -6.78
CA ASP A 69 -10.74 6.24 -5.62
C ASP A 69 -9.30 5.82 -5.96
N GLY A 70 -8.47 6.83 -6.24
CA GLY A 70 -7.04 6.64 -6.43
C GLY A 70 -6.27 6.32 -5.15
N ALA A 71 -6.81 6.67 -3.99
CA ALA A 71 -6.14 6.51 -2.71
C ALA A 71 -6.12 5.05 -2.29
N VAL A 72 -7.23 4.31 -2.40
CA VAL A 72 -7.28 2.87 -2.08
C VAL A 72 -6.36 2.04 -3.01
N LEU A 73 -6.29 2.39 -4.29
CA LEU A 73 -5.36 1.76 -5.25
C LEU A 73 -3.89 2.06 -4.91
N ALA A 74 -3.58 3.31 -4.52
CA ALA A 74 -2.24 3.69 -4.08
C ALA A 74 -1.86 2.99 -2.78
N THR A 75 -2.80 2.80 -1.85
CA THR A 75 -2.60 2.04 -0.60
C THR A 75 -2.28 0.58 -0.88
N ALA A 76 -3.03 -0.08 -1.77
CA ALA A 76 -2.74 -1.46 -2.17
C ALA A 76 -1.34 -1.61 -2.78
N ALA A 77 -0.95 -0.68 -3.65
CA ALA A 77 0.39 -0.67 -4.23
C ALA A 77 1.47 -0.44 -3.15
N ALA A 78 1.26 0.52 -2.25
CA ALA A 78 2.19 0.84 -1.16
C ALA A 78 2.37 -0.33 -0.20
N ALA A 79 1.29 -1.05 0.15
CA ALA A 79 1.35 -2.24 0.97
C ALA A 79 2.23 -3.32 0.33
N ALA A 80 2.07 -3.56 -0.98
CA ALA A 80 2.94 -4.50 -1.69
C ALA A 80 4.41 -4.05 -1.66
N TRP A 81 4.67 -2.76 -1.87
CA TRP A 81 6.03 -2.20 -1.85
C TRP A 81 6.69 -2.34 -0.49
N ILE A 82 6.04 -1.88 0.59
CA ILE A 82 6.53 -1.96 1.96
C ILE A 82 6.79 -3.41 2.36
N GLY A 83 5.88 -4.32 1.98
CA GLY A 83 6.04 -5.74 2.22
C GLY A 83 7.33 -6.30 1.59
N MET A 84 7.59 -5.97 0.33
CA MET A 84 8.75 -6.44 -0.42
C MET A 84 10.05 -5.70 -0.07
N HIS A 85 9.95 -4.48 0.47
CA HIS A 85 11.06 -3.61 0.82
C HIS A 85 10.99 -3.22 2.31
N PRO A 86 11.19 -4.17 3.24
CA PRO A 86 11.06 -3.91 4.69
C PRO A 86 12.06 -2.88 5.25
N ARG A 87 13.07 -2.46 4.47
CA ARG A 87 13.94 -1.32 4.79
C ARG A 87 13.18 0.01 4.69
N ASP A 88 12.28 0.12 3.72
CA ASP A 88 11.49 1.31 3.46
C ASP A 88 10.37 1.50 4.50
N ARG A 89 10.10 0.45 5.30
CA ARG A 89 9.20 0.47 6.47
C ARG A 89 9.78 1.22 7.68
N ASN A 90 11.11 1.21 7.85
CA ASN A 90 11.78 1.54 9.13
C ASN A 90 12.70 2.76 9.07
N GLU A 91 13.17 3.10 7.88
CA GLU A 91 13.88 4.35 7.65
C GLU A 91 12.82 5.43 7.41
N ASP A 92 13.03 6.67 7.90
CA ASP A 92 12.16 7.85 7.73
C ASP A 92 12.00 8.23 6.23
N HIS A 93 11.66 7.28 5.38
CA HIS A 93 11.42 7.48 3.98
C HIS A 93 10.17 8.31 3.83
N GLU A 94 10.31 9.38 3.06
CA GLU A 94 9.23 10.27 2.69
C GLU A 94 8.14 9.43 2.02
N ALA A 95 6.90 9.51 2.53
CA ALA A 95 5.75 8.79 1.99
C ALA A 95 5.64 8.89 0.46
N ASP A 96 6.07 10.03 -0.06
CA ASP A 96 6.16 10.35 -1.49
C ASP A 96 7.07 9.38 -2.27
N HIS A 97 8.20 8.95 -1.68
CA HIS A 97 9.09 7.97 -2.29
C HIS A 97 8.40 6.61 -2.42
N VAL A 98 7.82 6.12 -1.32
CA VAL A 98 7.12 4.84 -1.29
C VAL A 98 5.98 4.85 -2.30
N LEU A 99 5.13 5.87 -2.28
CA LEU A 99 3.97 5.96 -3.18
C LEU A 99 4.40 6.01 -4.65
N ARG A 100 5.47 6.72 -4.98
CA ARG A 100 5.97 6.79 -6.35
C ARG A 100 6.51 5.45 -6.84
N GLU A 101 7.37 4.80 -6.06
CA GLU A 101 7.95 3.51 -6.48
C GLU A 101 6.92 2.39 -6.46
N ALA A 102 6.03 2.38 -5.47
CA ALA A 102 4.94 1.43 -5.34
C ALA A 102 3.98 1.46 -6.54
N THR A 103 3.48 2.64 -6.88
CA THR A 103 2.55 2.80 -8.01
C THR A 103 3.24 2.45 -9.33
N ARG A 104 4.52 2.78 -9.50
CA ARG A 104 5.31 2.37 -10.68
C ARG A 104 5.49 0.86 -10.75
N ALA A 105 5.76 0.20 -9.63
CA ALA A 105 5.92 -1.24 -9.57
C ALA A 105 4.60 -1.96 -9.89
N ALA A 106 3.47 -1.47 -9.36
CA ALA A 106 2.16 -2.09 -9.54
C ALA A 106 1.56 -1.86 -10.93
N PHE A 107 1.63 -0.63 -11.46
CA PHE A 107 0.90 -0.23 -12.67
C PHE A 107 1.82 0.06 -13.89
N GLY A 108 3.14 0.06 -13.70
CA GLY A 108 4.08 0.36 -14.77
C GLY A 108 4.08 1.84 -15.16
N LYS A 109 4.00 2.13 -16.46
CA LYS A 109 3.98 3.52 -17.00
C LYS A 109 2.57 4.06 -17.24
N ASP A 110 1.58 3.17 -17.29
CA ASP A 110 0.19 3.50 -17.62
C ASP A 110 -0.68 3.38 -16.37
N PHE A 111 -0.40 4.24 -15.40
CA PHE A 111 -1.20 4.34 -14.17
C PHE A 111 -2.68 4.62 -14.48
N PRO A 112 -3.63 4.13 -13.67
CA PRO A 112 -4.98 4.64 -13.69
C PRO A 112 -5.02 6.16 -13.44
N SER A 113 -5.96 6.88 -14.06
CA SER A 113 -6.06 8.34 -13.93
C SER A 113 -6.26 8.78 -12.48
N GLN A 114 -7.10 8.10 -11.74
CA GLN A 114 -7.39 8.38 -10.34
C GLN A 114 -6.14 8.28 -9.46
N VAL A 115 -5.23 7.32 -9.73
CA VAL A 115 -3.94 7.21 -9.03
C VAL A 115 -3.04 8.41 -9.36
N ARG A 116 -3.00 8.86 -10.62
CA ARG A 116 -2.23 10.06 -11.01
C ARG A 116 -2.78 11.32 -10.36
N ASP A 117 -4.10 11.45 -10.32
CA ASP A 117 -4.78 12.59 -9.70
C ASP A 117 -4.50 12.62 -8.20
N PHE A 118 -4.56 11.46 -7.53
CA PHE A 118 -4.18 11.29 -6.12
C PHE A 118 -2.72 11.68 -5.86
N LEU A 119 -1.77 11.16 -6.64
CA LEU A 119 -0.34 11.50 -6.49
C LEU A 119 -0.09 13.00 -6.73
N SER A 120 -0.74 13.59 -7.74
CA SER A 120 -0.64 15.01 -8.06
C SER A 120 -1.16 15.90 -6.92
N ALA A 121 -2.30 15.52 -6.31
CA ALA A 121 -2.89 16.25 -5.19
C ALA A 121 -1.96 16.31 -3.97
N ARG A 122 -1.08 15.31 -3.82
CA ARG A 122 -0.04 15.26 -2.76
C ARG A 122 1.28 15.92 -3.17
N GLY A 123 1.41 16.41 -4.40
CA GLY A 123 2.65 17.01 -4.91
C GLY A 123 3.69 15.99 -5.38
N ILE A 124 3.32 14.72 -5.53
CA ILE A 124 4.23 13.63 -5.91
C ILE A 124 4.39 13.58 -7.43
N SER A 125 5.62 13.70 -7.90
CA SER A 125 5.97 13.53 -9.32
C SER A 125 6.02 12.05 -9.68
N HIS A 126 5.30 11.64 -10.73
CA HIS A 126 5.11 10.25 -11.16
C HIS A 126 5.39 10.05 -12.64
#